data_AF-A0A2M8T569-F1
#
_entry.id   AF-A0A2M8T569-F1
#
_cell.length_a   1.000
_cell.length_b   1.000
_cell.length_c   1.000
_cell.angle_alpha   90.00
_cell.angle_beta   90.00
_cell.angle_gamma   90.00
#
_symmetry.space_group_name_H-M   'P 1'
#
loop_
_entity.id
_entity.type
_entity.pdbx_description
1 polymer ?
#
loop_
_entity_poly.entity_id
_entity_poly.type
_entity_poly.pdbx_seq_one_letter_code
_entity_poly.pdbx_strand_id
1 'polypeptide(L)'
;MAHKTEDTGKYSELIARAALLATGWQAVSTSETEEAFDISAKNPVSGEWKTFQVKTIYVREDRGGARVVQARKSDGTPYRCDEVDYFIGVEIGREPVPAVWMFDNREQTEYWGPQSKEGKRWVRMDLAFSREDIINEAEAV
;
A
#
# COMPACT_ATOMS: atom_id res chain seq x y z
N MET A 1 7.40 -15.38 -17.88
CA MET A 1 6.25 -14.58 -17.39
C MET A 1 6.17 -14.61 -15.87
N ALA A 2 6.17 -15.79 -15.23
CA ALA A 2 6.13 -15.93 -13.76
C ALA A 2 7.19 -15.10 -13.01
N HIS A 3 8.45 -15.15 -13.43
CA HIS A 3 9.54 -14.36 -12.83
C HIS A 3 9.27 -12.85 -12.84
N LYS A 4 8.72 -12.30 -13.93
CA LYS A 4 8.39 -10.88 -14.02
C LYS A 4 7.25 -10.49 -13.08
N THR A 5 6.26 -11.36 -12.90
CA THR A 5 5.15 -11.14 -11.96
C THR A 5 5.67 -11.15 -10.51
N GLU A 6 6.55 -12.09 -10.18
CA GLU A 6 7.20 -12.16 -8.86
C GLU A 6 8.06 -10.92 -8.58
N ASP A 7 8.91 -10.52 -9.54
CA ASP A 7 9.73 -9.30 -9.43
C ASP A 7 8.86 -8.05 -9.22
N THR A 8 7.74 -7.96 -9.93
CA THR A 8 6.79 -6.84 -9.80
C THR A 8 6.14 -6.83 -8.41
N GLY A 9 5.79 -7.99 -7.87
CA GLY A 9 5.26 -8.13 -6.50
C GLY A 9 6.27 -7.64 -5.46
N LYS A 10 7.48 -8.20 -5.47
CA LYS A 10 8.56 -7.83 -4.55
C LYS A 10 8.94 -6.36 -4.65
N TYR A 11 8.99 -5.81 -5.87
CA TYR A 11 9.23 -4.38 -6.08
C TYR A 11 8.10 -3.53 -5.49
N SER A 12 6.83 -3.93 -5.68
CA SER A 12 5.67 -3.23 -5.10
C SER A 12 5.73 -3.22 -3.57
N GLU A 13 6.09 -4.34 -2.94
CA GLU A 13 6.27 -4.43 -1.49
C GLU A 13 7.38 -3.50 -0.99
N LEU A 14 8.52 -3.45 -1.69
CA LEU A 14 9.62 -2.54 -1.34
C LEU A 14 9.19 -1.07 -1.42
N ILE A 15 8.46 -0.70 -2.46
CA ILE A 15 7.91 0.65 -2.64
C ILE A 15 6.86 0.98 -1.56
N ALA A 16 6.01 0.01 -1.21
CA ALA A 16 5.03 0.19 -0.13
C ALA A 16 5.70 0.42 1.22
N ARG A 17 6.76 -0.32 1.56
CA ARG A 17 7.55 -0.08 2.79
C ARG A 17 8.22 1.29 2.78
N ALA A 18 8.79 1.70 1.64
CA ALA A 18 9.38 3.03 1.51
C ALA A 18 8.33 4.14 1.72
N ALA A 19 7.13 3.97 1.19
CA ALA A 19 6.02 4.92 1.39
C ALA A 19 5.56 4.97 2.85
N LEU A 20 5.48 3.83 3.54
CA LEU A 20 5.17 3.78 4.97
C LEU A 20 6.19 4.57 5.78
N LEU A 21 7.49 4.33 5.56
CA LEU A 21 8.57 5.06 6.23
C LEU A 21 8.51 6.57 5.95
N ALA A 22 8.34 6.96 4.68
CA ALA A 22 8.29 8.37 4.28
C ALA A 22 7.05 9.11 4.84
N THR A 23 5.99 8.38 5.17
CA THR A 23 4.76 8.94 5.77
C THR A 23 4.72 8.78 7.30
N GLY A 24 5.85 8.45 7.92
CA GLY A 24 6.03 8.44 9.36
C GLY A 24 5.61 7.16 10.07
N TRP A 25 5.15 6.12 9.36
CA TRP A 25 4.87 4.82 9.98
C TRP A 25 6.15 4.24 10.59
N GLN A 26 6.01 3.70 11.79
CA GLN A 26 7.14 3.24 12.58
C GLN A 26 7.23 1.71 12.55
N ALA A 27 8.43 1.18 12.86
CA ALA A 27 8.67 -0.26 12.98
C ALA A 27 8.13 -1.08 11.78
N VAL A 28 8.35 -0.58 10.56
CA VAL A 28 7.94 -1.25 9.32
C VAL A 28 8.71 -2.56 9.17
N SER A 29 7.99 -3.69 9.11
CA SER A 29 8.55 -5.03 9.01
C SER A 29 7.78 -5.93 8.05
N THR A 30 8.45 -6.97 7.54
CA THR A 30 7.84 -8.07 6.77
C THR A 30 7.78 -9.34 7.60
N SER A 31 6.88 -10.25 7.26
CA SER A 31 6.86 -11.58 7.86
C SER A 31 7.93 -12.48 7.24
N GLU A 32 8.58 -13.29 8.08
CA GLU A 32 9.46 -14.39 7.63
C GLU A 32 8.66 -15.66 7.30
N THR A 33 7.47 -15.80 7.88
CA THR A 33 6.53 -16.89 7.64
C THR A 33 5.40 -16.46 6.71
N GLU A 34 4.73 -17.42 6.09
CA GLU A 34 3.56 -17.14 5.26
C GLU A 34 2.43 -16.59 6.13
N GLU A 35 2.05 -15.34 5.84
CA GLU A 35 0.98 -14.61 6.52
C GLU A 35 -0.02 -14.09 5.48
N ALA A 36 -1.22 -13.73 5.94
CA ALA A 36 -2.23 -13.14 5.08
C ALA A 36 -1.93 -11.67 4.69
N PHE A 37 -0.90 -11.06 5.27
CA PHE A 37 -0.44 -9.70 5.00
C PHE A 37 1.04 -9.71 4.63
N ASP A 38 1.50 -8.71 3.87
CA ASP A 38 2.90 -8.62 3.45
C ASP A 38 3.74 -7.79 4.44
N ILE A 39 3.13 -6.77 5.07
CA ILE A 39 3.82 -5.79 5.92
C ILE A 39 3.05 -5.57 7.23
N SER A 40 3.77 -5.33 8.31
CA SER A 40 3.24 -4.77 9.56
C SER A 40 3.98 -3.48 9.94
N ALA A 41 3.29 -2.54 10.55
CA ALA A 41 3.87 -1.28 11.03
C ALA A 41 3.05 -0.69 12.18
N LYS A 42 3.66 0.20 12.97
CA LYS A 42 2.99 0.99 14.01
C LYS A 42 2.45 2.29 13.45
N ASN A 43 1.18 2.55 13.73
CA ASN A 43 0.51 3.79 13.38
C ASN A 43 1.22 4.97 14.07
N PRO A 44 1.61 6.03 13.33
CA PRO A 44 2.37 7.15 13.89
C PRO A 44 1.59 7.99 14.91
N VAL A 45 0.26 7.94 14.88
CA VAL A 45 -0.61 8.74 15.76
C VAL A 45 -1.06 7.92 16.97
N SER A 46 -1.57 6.71 16.75
CA SER A 46 -2.10 5.88 17.84
C SER A 46 -1.08 4.94 18.49
N GLY A 47 0.03 4.65 17.82
CA GLY A 47 1.02 3.65 18.26
C GLY A 47 0.56 2.21 18.10
N GLU A 48 -0.66 1.96 17.61
CA GLU A 48 -1.18 0.61 17.37
C GLU A 48 -0.46 -0.08 16.21
N TRP A 49 -0.25 -1.38 16.35
CA TRP A 49 0.17 -2.22 15.22
C TRP A 49 -0.96 -2.37 14.21
N LYS A 50 -0.60 -2.27 12.93
CA LYS A 50 -1.48 -2.50 11.78
C LYS A 50 -0.82 -3.39 10.75
N THR A 51 -1.62 -4.17 10.03
CA THR A 51 -1.20 -5.06 8.95
C THR A 51 -1.62 -4.53 7.58
N PHE A 52 -0.81 -4.82 6.57
CA PHE A 52 -0.99 -4.31 5.21
C PHE A 52 -0.79 -5.43 4.19
N GLN A 53 -1.75 -5.59 3.29
CA GLN A 53 -1.57 -6.37 2.07
C GLN A 53 -1.25 -5.43 0.91
N VAL A 54 -0.17 -5.72 0.19
CA VAL A 54 0.27 -4.99 -1.00
C VAL A 54 -0.33 -5.64 -2.24
N LYS A 55 -0.85 -4.80 -3.14
CA LYS A 55 -1.33 -5.21 -4.46
C LYS A 55 -0.90 -4.19 -5.51
N THR A 56 -0.70 -4.65 -6.74
CA THR A 56 -0.51 -3.73 -7.87
C THR A 56 -1.84 -3.12 -8.29
N ILE A 57 -1.80 -1.84 -8.65
CA ILE A 57 -2.92 -1.15 -9.28
C ILE A 57 -2.83 -1.41 -10.78
N TYR A 58 -3.95 -1.76 -11.39
CA TYR A 58 -4.11 -1.71 -12.84
C TYR A 58 -5.15 -0.66 -13.23
N VAL A 59 -4.96 -0.07 -14.40
CA VAL A 59 -5.80 1.01 -14.91
C VAL A 59 -6.74 0.44 -15.98
N ARG A 60 -8.03 0.70 -15.83
CA ARG A 60 -9.05 0.37 -16.83
C ARG A 60 -9.32 1.56 -17.74
N GLU A 61 -8.61 1.59 -18.87
CA GLU A 61 -8.81 2.60 -19.91
C GLU A 61 -10.24 2.60 -20.48
N ASP A 62 -10.85 1.42 -20.60
CA ASP A 62 -12.24 1.24 -21.05
C ASP A 62 -13.29 1.76 -20.05
N ARG A 63 -12.86 2.16 -18.86
CA ARG A 63 -13.70 2.74 -17.80
C ARG A 63 -13.17 4.11 -17.36
N GLY A 64 -12.67 4.90 -18.31
CA GLY A 64 -12.24 6.28 -18.07
C GLY A 64 -10.96 6.40 -17.24
N GLY A 65 -10.08 5.41 -17.33
CA GLY A 65 -8.81 5.40 -16.59
C GLY A 65 -8.96 5.09 -15.10
N ALA A 66 -10.02 4.37 -14.71
CA ALA A 66 -10.26 3.99 -13.33
C ALA A 66 -9.11 3.11 -12.80
N ARG A 67 -8.61 3.39 -11.60
CA ARG A 67 -7.64 2.53 -10.91
C ARG A 67 -8.37 1.43 -10.17
N VAL A 68 -7.91 0.20 -10.34
CA VAL A 68 -8.53 -0.95 -9.72
C VAL A 68 -7.47 -1.82 -9.06
N VAL A 69 -7.82 -2.38 -7.90
CA VAL A 69 -7.02 -3.35 -7.16
C VAL A 69 -7.83 -4.64 -7.00
N GLN A 70 -7.26 -5.76 -7.42
CA GLN A 70 -7.79 -7.10 -7.11
C GLN A 70 -7.32 -7.49 -5.72
N ALA A 71 -8.23 -7.45 -4.75
CA ALA A 71 -7.98 -7.68 -3.33
C ALA A 71 -8.55 -9.03 -2.87
N ARG A 72 -8.28 -10.07 -3.66
CA ARG A 72 -8.65 -11.45 -3.35
C ARG A 72 -7.41 -12.30 -3.14
N LYS A 73 -7.57 -13.34 -2.32
CA LYS A 73 -6.58 -14.41 -2.12
C LYS A 73 -6.50 -15.29 -3.38
N SER A 74 -5.55 -16.23 -3.38
CA SER A 74 -5.35 -17.18 -4.48
C SER A 74 -6.59 -18.06 -4.72
N ASP A 75 -7.38 -18.33 -3.68
CA ASP A 75 -8.64 -19.08 -3.74
C ASP A 75 -9.85 -18.24 -4.20
N GLY A 76 -9.65 -16.95 -4.46
CA GLY A 76 -10.69 -16.01 -4.90
C GLY A 76 -11.51 -15.39 -3.78
N THR A 77 -11.30 -15.75 -2.52
CA THR A 77 -11.98 -15.16 -1.36
C THR A 77 -11.38 -13.79 -1.00
N PRO A 78 -12.16 -12.87 -0.38
CA PRO A 78 -11.61 -11.62 0.11
C PRO A 78 -10.70 -11.84 1.34
N TYR A 79 -9.82 -10.88 1.60
CA TYR A 79 -9.13 -10.80 2.90
C TYR A 79 -10.09 -10.27 3.96
N ARG A 80 -10.07 -10.89 5.14
CA ARG A 80 -10.91 -10.47 6.27
C ARG A 80 -10.26 -9.32 7.04
N CYS A 81 -11.08 -8.50 7.70
CA CYS A 81 -10.56 -7.36 8.48
C CYS A 81 -9.77 -7.77 9.73
N ASP A 82 -9.91 -9.01 10.20
CA ASP A 82 -9.07 -9.58 11.27
C ASP A 82 -7.72 -10.12 10.77
N GLU A 83 -7.55 -10.26 9.44
CA GLU A 83 -6.30 -10.69 8.80
C GLU A 83 -5.48 -9.48 8.31
N VAL A 84 -6.16 -8.51 7.70
CA VAL A 84 -5.56 -7.36 7.03
C VAL A 84 -6.33 -6.09 7.39
N ASP A 85 -5.67 -5.13 8.04
CA ASP A 85 -6.26 -3.81 8.35
C ASP A 85 -6.41 -2.94 7.09
N TYR A 86 -5.34 -2.87 6.28
CA TYR A 86 -5.26 -1.97 5.13
C TYR A 86 -4.72 -2.66 3.88
N PHE A 87 -5.09 -2.13 2.72
CA PHE A 87 -4.40 -2.40 1.48
C PHE A 87 -3.49 -1.24 1.09
N ILE A 88 -2.35 -1.59 0.48
CA ILE A 88 -1.50 -0.64 -0.22
C ILE A 88 -1.49 -1.01 -1.70
N GLY A 89 -2.07 -0.14 -2.54
CA GLY A 89 -2.06 -0.23 -3.99
C GLY A 89 -0.85 0.49 -4.58
N VAL A 90 -0.09 -0.19 -5.45
CA VAL A 90 1.07 0.39 -6.15
C VAL A 90 0.87 0.38 -7.66
N GLU A 91 0.79 1.57 -8.28
CA GLU A 91 0.72 1.78 -9.73
C GLU A 91 2.14 1.91 -10.29
N ILE A 92 2.57 0.95 -11.10
CA ILE A 92 3.92 0.88 -11.69
C ILE A 92 3.82 1.13 -13.20
N GLY A 93 4.81 1.83 -13.76
CA GLY A 93 5.05 1.91 -15.21
C GLY A 93 4.25 2.97 -15.96
N ARG A 94 3.42 3.76 -15.29
CA ARG A 94 2.74 4.92 -15.90
C ARG A 94 3.53 6.23 -15.76
N GLU A 95 4.15 6.42 -14.61
CA GLU A 95 4.96 7.59 -14.27
C GLU A 95 6.39 7.15 -13.92
N PRO A 96 7.39 8.05 -13.97
CA PRO A 96 8.77 7.74 -13.60
C PRO A 96 8.92 7.25 -12.15
N VAL A 97 8.02 7.71 -11.27
CA VAL A 97 7.95 7.30 -9.86
C VAL A 97 6.62 6.60 -9.63
N PRO A 98 6.60 5.41 -8.99
CA PRO A 98 5.35 4.70 -8.71
C PRO A 98 4.36 5.52 -7.87
N ALA A 99 3.07 5.36 -8.16
CA ALA A 99 2.03 5.93 -7.32
C ALA A 99 1.51 4.90 -6.31
N VAL A 100 1.57 5.27 -5.03
CA VAL A 100 1.18 4.47 -3.87
C VAL A 100 -0.06 5.05 -3.21
N TRP A 101 -1.02 4.18 -2.90
CA TRP A 101 -2.27 4.52 -2.23
C TRP A 101 -2.58 3.54 -1.11
N MET A 102 -3.01 4.04 0.04
CA MET A 102 -3.48 3.25 1.17
C MET A 102 -5.00 3.39 1.33
N PHE A 103 -5.68 2.31 1.68
CA PHE A 103 -7.12 2.31 1.94
C PHE A 103 -7.54 1.16 2.86
N ASP A 104 -8.63 1.34 3.58
CA ASP A 104 -9.15 0.34 4.53
C ASP A 104 -9.53 -0.97 3.83
N ASN A 105 -9.23 -2.09 4.47
CA ASN A 105 -9.89 -3.35 4.14
C ASN A 105 -11.38 -3.27 4.53
N ARG A 106 -12.24 -3.68 3.61
CA ARG A 106 -13.70 -3.78 3.76
C ARG A 106 -14.23 -5.13 3.29
N GLU A 107 -13.37 -6.14 3.27
CA GLU A 107 -13.66 -7.53 2.87
C GLU A 107 -14.22 -7.64 1.44
N GLN A 108 -13.72 -6.79 0.53
CA GLN A 108 -14.09 -6.81 -0.88
C GLN A 108 -12.99 -7.48 -1.71
N THR A 109 -13.39 -8.15 -2.79
CA THR A 109 -12.46 -8.77 -3.74
C THR A 109 -11.90 -7.79 -4.77
N GLU A 110 -12.52 -6.62 -4.92
CA GLU A 110 -12.11 -5.60 -5.88
C GLU A 110 -12.37 -4.19 -5.30
N TYR A 111 -11.37 -3.31 -5.42
CA TYR A 111 -11.48 -1.91 -5.00
C TYR A 111 -11.23 -0.99 -6.18
N TRP A 112 -12.07 0.03 -6.31
CA TRP A 112 -11.99 1.03 -7.38
C TRP A 112 -11.62 2.39 -6.77
N GLY A 113 -10.63 3.07 -7.35
CA GLY A 113 -10.12 4.33 -6.81
C GLY A 113 -9.54 5.30 -7.86
N PRO A 114 -9.15 6.50 -7.41
CA PRO A 114 -9.54 7.11 -6.13
C PRO A 114 -11.01 7.56 -6.20
N GLN A 115 -11.84 7.21 -5.22
CA GLN A 115 -13.23 7.66 -5.15
C GLN A 115 -13.35 8.93 -4.30
N SER A 116 -13.95 9.98 -4.85
CA SER A 116 -14.15 11.26 -4.16
C SER A 116 -15.51 11.39 -3.45
N LYS A 117 -16.49 10.53 -3.75
CA LYS A 117 -17.91 10.82 -3.48
C LYS A 117 -18.58 10.12 -2.29
N GLU A 118 -17.94 9.18 -1.59
CA GLU A 118 -18.64 8.39 -0.56
C GLU A 118 -17.82 8.15 0.73
N GLY A 119 -17.01 9.12 1.15
CA GLY A 119 -16.31 9.07 2.45
C GLY A 119 -15.26 7.95 2.61
N LYS A 120 -15.05 7.14 1.57
CA LYS A 120 -14.13 6.01 1.51
C LYS A 120 -12.89 6.43 0.73
N ARG A 121 -11.96 7.11 1.40
CA ARG A 121 -10.85 7.80 0.72
C ARG A 121 -9.64 6.89 0.60
N TRP A 122 -9.19 6.66 -0.63
CA TRP A 122 -7.82 6.24 -0.89
C TRP A 122 -6.90 7.40 -0.52
N VAL A 123 -5.96 7.14 0.38
CA VAL A 123 -4.97 8.12 0.83
C VAL A 123 -3.73 7.95 -0.04
N ARG A 124 -3.32 9.02 -0.74
CA ARG A 124 -2.06 9.01 -1.48
C ARG A 124 -0.92 8.99 -0.47
N MET A 125 0.03 8.09 -0.66
CA MET A 125 1.27 8.04 0.13
C MET A 125 2.42 8.59 -0.70
N ASP A 126 3.06 9.65 -0.21
CA ASP A 126 4.24 10.19 -0.85
C ASP A 126 5.47 9.33 -0.55
N LEU A 127 6.33 9.18 -1.56
CA LEU A 127 7.61 8.47 -1.44
C LEU A 127 8.76 9.40 -1.04
N ALA A 128 8.51 10.71 -1.03
CA ALA A 128 9.50 11.70 -0.62
C ALA A 128 9.39 11.94 0.88
N PHE A 129 10.52 11.90 1.58
CA PHE A 129 10.63 12.57 2.88
C PHE A 129 10.49 14.07 2.65
N SER A 130 9.78 14.78 3.53
CA SER A 130 9.87 16.23 3.51
C SER A 130 11.31 16.62 3.79
N ARG A 131 11.86 17.53 2.99
CA ARG A 131 13.24 18.02 3.20
C ARG A 131 13.40 18.69 4.56
N GLU A 132 12.32 19.23 5.10
CA GLU A 132 12.26 19.84 6.43
C GLU A 132 12.40 18.78 7.54
N ASP A 133 11.84 17.58 7.36
CA ASP A 133 11.93 16.49 8.33
C ASP A 133 13.38 15.99 8.50
N ILE A 134 14.13 15.93 7.40
CA ILE A 134 15.54 15.49 7.40
C ILE A 134 16.45 16.52 8.11
N ILE A 135 16.17 17.81 7.92
CA ILE A 135 17.00 18.89 8.50
C ILE A 135 16.79 18.98 10.01
N ASN A 136 15.55 18.85 10.49
CA ASN A 136 15.24 18.93 11.92
C ASN A 136 15.86 17.79 12.74
N GLU A 137 15.98 16.59 12.19
CA GLU A 137 16.68 15.48 12.87
C GLU A 137 18.19 15.69 12.93
N ALA A 138 18.80 16.31 11.92
CA ALA A 138 20.25 16.57 11.89
C ALA A 138 20.69 17.65 12.90
N GLU A 139 19.81 18.58 13.27
CA GLU A 139 20.07 19.62 14.28
C GLU A 139 19.81 19.13 15.72
N ALA A 140 19.15 17.99 15.89
CA ALA A 140 18.84 17.39 17.19
C ALA A 140 19.93 16.44 17.73
N VAL A 141 21.06 16.31 17.03
CA VAL A 141 22.22 15.45 17.36
C VAL A 141 23.42 16.26 17.86
#